data_AF-A0A420EDR4-F1
#
_entry.id   AF-A0A420EDR4-F1
#
_cell.length_a   1.000
_cell.length_b   1.000
_cell.length_c   1.000
_cell.angle_alpha   90.00
_cell.angle_beta   90.00
_cell.angle_gamma   90.00
#
_symmetry.space_group_name_H-M   'P 1'
#
loop_
_entity.id
_entity.type
_entity.pdbx_description
1 polymer ?
#
loop_
_entity_poly.entity_id
_entity_poly.type
_entity_poly.pdbx_seq_one_letter_code
_entity_poly.pdbx_strand_id
1 'polypeptide(L)' 'MSDKTKLILYLVMGLGLCLVALGIALAMFTDISSSMGVRGVQIIAGLIGTGLLLLVPSKIFLTLILMRR' A
#
# COMPACT_ATOMS: atom_id res chain seq x y z
N MET A 1 -5.68 -17.81 17.61
CA MET A 1 -5.17 -17.34 16.30
C MET A 1 -3.65 -17.47 16.33
N SER A 2 -3.10 -18.29 15.44
CA SER A 2 -1.67 -18.66 15.42
C SER A 2 -0.78 -17.41 15.22
N ASP A 3 0.36 -17.35 15.91
CA ASP A 3 1.31 -16.23 15.81
C ASP A 3 1.77 -15.96 14.36
N LYS A 4 1.74 -17.01 13.53
CA LYS A 4 2.00 -16.94 12.09
C LYS A 4 1.07 -15.98 11.36
N THR A 5 -0.22 -15.92 11.72
CA THR A 5 -1.19 -15.05 11.04
C THR A 5 -0.96 -13.57 11.34
N LYS A 6 -0.51 -13.25 12.56
CA LYS A 6 -0.15 -11.87 12.93
C LYS A 6 1.08 -11.40 12.16
N LEU A 7 2.09 -12.27 12.01
CA LEU A 7 3.28 -11.99 11.22
C LEU A 7 2.95 -11.68 9.75
N ILE A 8 2.05 -12.46 9.15
CA ILE A 8 1.58 -12.21 7.78
C ILE A 8 0.89 -10.85 7.68
N LEU A 9 0.02 -10.49 8.63
CA LEU A 9 -0.66 -9.19 8.63
C LEU A 9 0.32 -8.02 8.74
N TYR A 10 1.36 -8.13 9.59
CA TYR A 10 2.41 -7.13 9.68
C TYR A 10 3.25 -7.03 8.40
N LEU A 11 3.57 -8.16 7.76
CA LEU A 11 4.28 -8.18 6.48
C LEU A 11 3.46 -7.53 5.35
N VAL A 12 2.15 -7.81 5.28
CA VAL A 12 1.25 -7.19 4.29
C VAL A 12 1.15 -5.68 4.54
N MET A 13 1.11 -5.25 5.80
CA MET A 13 1.12 -3.83 6.15
C MET A 13 2.42 -3.14 5.72
N GLY A 14 3.57 -3.77 5.94
CA GLY A 14 4.88 -3.29 5.48
C GLY A 14 4.98 -3.24 3.94
N LEU A 15 4.49 -4.28 3.26
CA LEU A 15 4.44 -4.33 1.79
C LEU A 15 3.55 -3.23 1.20
N GLY A 16 2.38 -2.99 1.78
CA GLY A 16 1.49 -1.91 1.33
C GLY A 16 2.13 -0.53 1.52
N LEU A 17 2.82 -0.29 2.64
CA LEU A 17 3.59 0.94 2.88
C LEU A 17 4.72 1.12 1.86
N CYS A 18 5.44 0.04 1.55
CA CYS A 18 6.50 0.05 0.57
C CYS A 18 5.95 0.34 -0.85
N LEU A 19 4.79 -0.22 -1.21
CA LEU A 19 4.09 0.07 -2.48
C LEU A 19 3.66 1.54 -2.58
N VAL A 20 3.10 2.12 -1.52
CA VAL A 20 2.72 3.54 -1.50
C VAL A 20 3.96 4.43 -1.62
N ALA A 21 5.02 4.12 -0.88
CA ALA A 21 6.28 4.86 -0.94
C ALA A 21 6.90 4.79 -2.35
N LEU A 22 6.89 3.61 -2.99
CA LEU A 22 7.31 3.44 -4.38
C LEU A 22 6.43 4.26 -5.33
N GLY A 23 5.11 4.27 -5.15
CA GLY A 23 4.20 5.04 -5.99
C GLY A 23 4.45 6.54 -5.91
N ILE A 24 4.72 7.05 -4.71
CA ILE A 24 5.07 8.46 -4.48
C ILE A 24 6.46 8.76 -5.04
N ALA A 25 7.44 7.86 -4.86
CA ALA A 25 8.78 8.01 -5.40
C ALA A 25 8.75 8.05 -6.93
N LEU A 26 7.99 7.17 -7.57
CA LEU A 26 7.75 7.23 -9.01
C LEU A 26 7.08 8.56 -9.38
N ALA A 27 6.03 8.98 -8.68
CA ALA A 27 5.35 10.24 -8.95
C ALA A 27 6.26 11.48 -8.90
N MET A 28 7.24 11.48 -8.00
CA MET A 28 8.16 12.59 -7.77
C MET A 28 9.40 12.55 -8.66
N PHE A 29 10.00 11.38 -8.86
CA PHE A 29 11.26 11.24 -9.62
C PHE A 29 11.05 11.07 -11.11
N THR A 30 9.87 10.60 -11.51
CA THR A 30 9.57 10.48 -12.92
C THR A 30 8.71 11.65 -13.33
N ASP A 31 9.25 12.54 -14.16
CA ASP A 31 8.49 13.47 -15.02
C ASP A 31 7.64 12.71 -16.07
N ILE A 32 7.21 11.50 -15.75
CA ILE A 32 6.29 10.68 -16.53
C ILE A 32 4.95 11.39 -16.71
N SER A 33 4.52 12.23 -15.76
CA SER A 33 3.36 13.11 -15.93
C SER A 33 3.55 14.10 -17.09
N SER A 34 4.78 14.51 -17.40
CA SER A 34 5.11 15.43 -18.49
C SER A 34 5.42 14.68 -19.79
N SER A 35 6.10 13.53 -19.72
CA SER A 35 6.57 12.79 -20.91
C SER A 35 5.58 11.73 -21.44
N MET A 36 4.72 11.14 -20.60
CA MET A 36 3.70 10.14 -20.99
C MET A 36 2.25 10.66 -20.80
N GLY A 37 2.09 11.87 -20.26
CA GLY A 37 0.78 12.49 -20.00
C GLY A 37 -0.11 11.64 -19.10
N VAL A 38 -1.38 11.46 -19.50
CA VAL A 38 -2.45 10.83 -18.70
C VAL A 38 -2.16 9.36 -18.35
N ARG A 39 -1.44 8.62 -19.22
CA ARG A 39 -1.07 7.21 -18.96
C ARG A 39 -0.12 7.07 -17.79
N GLY A 40 0.78 8.03 -17.63
CA GLY A 40 1.71 8.09 -16.51
C GLY A 40 1.00 8.25 -15.17
N VAL A 41 0.06 9.19 -15.13
CA VAL A 41 -0.78 9.45 -13.95
C VAL A 41 -1.65 8.23 -13.59
N GLN A 42 -2.20 7.51 -14.58
CA GLN A 42 -2.97 6.28 -14.32
C GLN A 42 -2.14 5.19 -13.64
N ILE A 43 -0.88 4.99 -14.04
CA ILE A 43 0.00 3.99 -13.43
C ILE A 43 0.31 4.38 -11.99
N ILE A 44 0.67 5.64 -11.75
CA ILE A 44 0.97 6.16 -10.40
C ILE A 44 -0.25 6.07 -9.49
N ALA A 45 -1.41 6.53 -9.96
CA ALA A 45 -2.67 6.47 -9.22
C ALA A 45 -3.08 5.04 -8.93
N GLY A 46 -2.87 4.11 -9.87
CA GLY A 46 -3.08 2.68 -9.67
C GLY A 46 -2.15 2.09 -8.62
N LEU A 47 -0.86 2.43 -8.64
CA LEU A 47 0.12 1.93 -7.69
C LEU A 47 -0.15 2.41 -6.26
N ILE A 48 -0.42 3.71 -6.09
CA ILE A 48 -0.77 4.31 -4.79
C ILE A 48 -2.13 3.78 -4.32
N GLY A 49 -3.13 3.74 -5.21
CA GLY A 49 -4.48 3.25 -4.89
C GLY A 49 -4.48 1.80 -4.43
N THR A 50 -3.76 0.92 -5.13
CA THR A 50 -3.62 -0.49 -4.70
C THR A 50 -2.84 -0.64 -3.40
N GLY A 51 -1.77 0.15 -3.20
CA GLY A 51 -1.03 0.18 -1.94
C GLY A 51 -1.89 0.60 -0.74
N LEU A 52 -2.76 1.61 -0.92
CA LEU A 52 -3.72 2.03 0.10
C LEU A 52 -4.81 1.00 0.34
N LEU A 53 -5.32 0.36 -0.72
CA LEU A 53 -6.33 -0.70 -0.61
C LEU A 53 -5.82 -1.89 0.21
N LEU A 54 -4.54 -2.23 0.10
CA LEU A 54 -3.88 -3.26 0.93
C LEU A 54 -3.66 -2.83 2.39
N LEU A 55 -3.50 -1.53 2.65
CA LEU A 55 -3.29 -0.98 4.00
C LEU A 55 -4.55 -1.06 4.88
N VAL A 56 -5.73 -0.84 4.28
CA VAL A 56 -7.03 -0.81 4.97
C VAL A 56 -7.38 -2.13 5.66
N PRO A 57 -7.42 -3.30 4.98
CA PRO A 57 -7.75 -4.57 5.63
C PRO A 57 -6.69 -4.93 6.67
N SER A 58 -5.41 -4.69 6.39
CA SER A 58 -4.31 -4.98 7.32
C SER A 58 -4.47 -4.26 8.66
N LYS A 59 -4.84 -2.96 8.65
CA LYS A 59 -5.12 -2.20 9.88
C LYS A 59 -6.40 -2.67 10.58
N ILE A 60 -7.47 -2.92 9.85
CA ILE A 60 -8.76 -3.37 10.43
C ILE A 60 -8.60 -4.72 11.13
N PHE A 61 -7.87 -5.67 10.53
CA PHE A 61 -7.61 -6.98 11.12
C PHE A 61 -6.80 -6.89 12.42
N LEU A 62 -5.76 -6.04 12.44
CA LEU A 62 -4.97 -5.79 13.65
C LEU A 62 -5.81 -5.14 14.75
N THR A 63 -6.66 -4.15 14.42
CA THR A 63 -7.55 -3.51 15.40
C THR A 63 -8.59 -4.48 15.95
N LEU A 64 -9.23 -5.30 15.10
CA LEU A 64 -10.18 -6.33 15.54
C LEU A 64 -9.52 -7.36 16.46
N ILE A 65 -8.26 -7.74 16.21
CA ILE A 65 -7.49 -8.61 17.09
C ILE A 65 -7.20 -7.95 18.44
N LEU A 66 -6.81 -6.67 18.43
CA LEU A 66 -6.55 -5.90 19.64
C LEU A 66 -7.81 -5.75 20.49
N MET A 67 -8.96 -5.50 19.88
CA MET A 67 -10.24 -5.28 20.56
C MET A 67 -10.91 -6.57 21.06
N ARG A 68 -10.47 -7.74 20.57
CA ARG A 68 -10.90 -9.06 21.06
C ARG A 68 -10.07 -9.57 22.24
N ARG A 69 -9.02 -8.84 22.64
CA ARG A 69 -8.34 -9.03 23.93
C ARG A 69 -8.81 -7.95 24.90
#